data_AF-A0A960NKU4-F1
#
_entry.id   AF-A0A960NKU4-F1
#
_cell.length_a   1.000
_cell.length_b   1.000
_cell.length_c   1.000
_cell.angle_alpha   90.00
_cell.angle_beta   90.00
_cell.angle_gamma   90.00
#
_symmetry.space_group_name_H-M   'P 1'
#
loop_
_entity.id
_entity.type
_entity.pdbx_description
1 polymer ?
#
loop_
_entity_poly.entity_id
_entity_poly.type
_entity_poly.pdbx_seq_one_letter_code
_entity_poly.pdbx_strand_id
1 'polypeptide(L)'
;MLYDYFQQLFAQVTNPPLDAIREELVTSLLTNIGAEQDLFKETEAHCHQLKVEQPILTNEAMEKIRTLNQGSLKAITLPMLYPIQGGGKGLEQAMEELCAKASDAIDDGYTVLILSDRGANETLAPIPAAVATGGVHHHLIRNKHRTRCGLVIETGEAREIHHFSVLFGYGAGAINPYMVYEVLDQMIEEGQLELDRKTAIKNYIKATNKGLLKVMSKMGISTLHSYRGAQIFECVGLNSSVIERYFTGTPSRIEGVGIDILAKEVEMRYSRAFPARDVARNLDLDVGGVYQWRRTGEKHILNPLTIAKLQEAGRNNSQEAYDAYAKLVNDQTRSRFTIRGLFDFKDQQPVPLDEVEPWTEIVKRFKTGAMSYGSISAEAHQTLAIAMNRLGGKSNSGEGGEDVERFEPDANGDSRNSAIKQVASGR
;
A
#
# COMPACT_ATOMS: atom_id res chain seq x y z
N MET A 1 -9.15 -1.71 -2.30
CA MET A 1 -9.45 -2.12 -0.91
C MET A 1 -9.04 -0.98 0.01
N LEU A 2 -9.43 -1.01 1.29
CA LEU A 2 -9.15 0.09 2.21
C LEU A 2 -7.64 0.42 2.31
N TYR A 3 -6.76 -0.58 2.18
CA TYR A 3 -5.32 -0.36 2.20
C TYR A 3 -4.82 0.61 1.12
N ASP A 4 -5.48 0.70 -0.03
CA ASP A 4 -5.05 1.56 -1.15
C ASP A 4 -5.12 3.07 -0.82
N TYR A 5 -5.92 3.43 0.19
CA TYR A 5 -6.00 4.80 0.69
C TYR A 5 -4.77 5.19 1.53
N PHE A 6 -3.96 4.24 1.99
CA PHE A 6 -2.80 4.49 2.85
C PHE A 6 -1.51 4.56 2.03
N GLN A 7 -0.81 5.67 2.13
CA GLN A 7 0.49 5.88 1.48
C GLN A 7 1.58 5.79 2.53
N GLN A 8 2.55 4.88 2.33
CA GLN A 8 3.67 4.71 3.25
C GLN A 8 4.52 5.98 3.28
N LEU A 9 4.75 6.53 4.47
CA LEU A 9 5.73 7.59 4.65
C LEU A 9 7.15 7.01 4.60
N PHE A 10 8.09 7.82 4.15
CA PHE A 10 9.51 7.47 4.11
C PHE A 10 10.36 8.66 4.51
N ALA A 11 11.51 8.38 5.10
CA ALA A 11 12.46 9.39 5.50
C ALA A 11 13.21 9.93 4.27
N GLN A 12 13.58 11.20 4.31
CA GLN A 12 14.31 11.86 3.23
C GLN A 12 15.57 12.52 3.79
N VAL A 13 15.45 13.78 4.23
CA VAL A 13 16.59 14.59 4.70
C VAL A 13 16.74 14.54 6.22
N THR A 14 15.62 14.53 6.95
CA THR A 14 15.59 14.67 8.42
C THR A 14 16.28 13.52 9.14
N ASN A 15 16.21 12.32 8.58
CA ASN A 15 16.81 11.11 9.11
C ASN A 15 17.07 10.15 7.94
N PRO A 16 18.13 9.31 8.01
CA PRO A 16 18.42 8.37 6.95
C PRO A 16 17.51 7.13 7.02
N PRO A 17 17.14 6.54 5.86
CA PRO A 17 16.62 5.18 5.84
C PRO A 17 17.72 4.16 6.20
N LEU A 18 17.31 2.96 6.58
CA LEU A 18 18.17 1.83 6.92
C LEU A 18 18.26 0.82 5.77
N ASP A 19 19.41 0.17 5.58
CA ASP A 19 19.56 -0.96 4.67
C ASP A 19 19.14 -2.27 5.36
N ALA A 20 17.89 -2.69 5.14
CA ALA A 20 17.33 -3.91 5.73
C ALA A 20 18.01 -5.22 5.30
N ILE A 21 18.94 -5.20 4.32
CA ILE A 21 19.68 -6.38 3.86
C ILE A 21 21.09 -6.37 4.43
N ARG A 22 21.82 -5.28 4.29
CA ARG A 22 23.22 -5.19 4.73
C ARG A 22 23.34 -4.96 6.24
N GLU A 23 22.32 -4.35 6.84
CA GLU A 23 22.26 -4.03 8.26
C GLU A 23 21.19 -4.88 8.98
N GLU A 24 20.92 -6.10 8.48
CA GLU A 24 19.91 -7.01 9.03
C GLU A 24 20.10 -7.25 10.55
N LEU A 25 21.34 -7.28 11.03
CA LEU A 25 21.70 -7.51 12.44
C LEU A 25 21.10 -6.49 13.41
N VAL A 26 20.82 -5.27 12.97
CA VAL A 26 20.20 -4.24 13.83
C VAL A 26 18.68 -4.24 13.72
N THR A 27 18.09 -5.12 12.89
CA THR A 27 16.65 -5.20 12.67
C THR A 27 15.99 -6.34 13.43
N SER A 28 14.70 -6.19 13.75
CA SER A 28 13.95 -7.25 14.41
C SER A 28 12.45 -7.18 14.12
N LEU A 29 11.85 -8.35 13.83
CA LEU A 29 10.40 -8.53 13.73
C LEU A 29 9.79 -9.15 14.99
N LEU A 30 10.60 -9.39 16.01
CA LEU A 30 10.14 -9.91 17.30
C LEU A 30 9.16 -8.93 17.93
N THR A 31 8.06 -9.47 18.44
CA THR A 31 6.99 -8.71 19.09
C THR A 31 6.47 -9.47 20.31
N ASN A 32 5.97 -8.72 21.29
CA ASN A 32 5.34 -9.28 22.47
C ASN A 32 3.85 -8.93 22.46
N ILE A 33 3.01 -9.89 22.87
CA ILE A 33 1.55 -9.80 22.89
C ILE A 33 1.07 -10.14 24.29
N GLY A 34 0.29 -9.26 24.90
CA GLY A 34 -0.24 -9.46 26.24
C GLY A 34 -0.39 -8.12 26.98
N ALA A 35 -0.70 -8.20 28.27
CA ALA A 35 -0.73 -7.03 29.14
C ALA A 35 0.69 -6.54 29.41
N GLU A 36 0.88 -5.23 29.33
CA GLU A 36 2.07 -4.50 29.78
C GLU A 36 1.91 -4.15 31.26
N GLN A 37 3.03 -4.13 31.99
CA GLN A 37 3.05 -3.79 33.41
C GLN A 37 3.55 -2.35 33.63
N ASP A 38 3.52 -1.89 34.88
CA ASP A 38 4.01 -0.58 35.28
C ASP A 38 5.50 -0.41 34.91
N LEU A 39 5.79 0.54 34.03
CA LEU A 39 7.14 0.86 33.55
C LEU A 39 8.09 1.28 34.66
N PHE A 40 7.57 1.82 35.78
CA PHE A 40 8.39 2.31 36.89
C PHE A 40 8.70 1.22 37.94
N LYS A 41 8.25 -0.02 37.73
CA LYS A 41 8.46 -1.13 38.68
C LYS A 41 9.16 -2.30 38.01
N GLU A 42 10.28 -2.73 38.58
CA GLU A 42 11.00 -3.92 38.14
C GLU A 42 10.40 -5.16 38.80
N THR A 43 9.58 -5.92 38.06
CA THR A 43 8.92 -7.14 38.56
C THR A 43 8.94 -8.26 37.53
N GLU A 44 8.87 -9.52 37.98
CA GLU A 44 8.81 -10.68 37.09
C GLU A 44 7.54 -10.73 36.22
N ALA A 45 6.48 -10.04 36.63
CA ALA A 45 5.22 -9.96 35.89
C ALA A 45 5.38 -9.32 34.49
N HIS A 46 6.43 -8.51 34.27
CA HIS A 46 6.77 -7.98 32.95
C HIS A 46 7.06 -9.09 31.92
N CYS A 47 7.52 -10.25 32.37
CA CYS A 47 7.81 -11.40 31.51
C CYS A 47 6.56 -12.22 31.15
N HIS A 48 5.39 -11.90 31.71
CA HIS A 48 4.13 -12.62 31.44
C HIS A 48 3.47 -12.14 30.13
N GLN A 49 4.23 -12.14 29.04
CA GLN A 49 3.78 -11.82 27.69
C GLN A 49 4.10 -12.95 26.73
N LEU A 50 3.28 -13.11 25.69
CA LEU A 50 3.57 -14.03 24.60
C LEU A 50 4.64 -13.41 23.70
N LYS A 51 5.86 -13.96 23.76
CA LYS A 51 6.93 -13.64 22.81
C LYS A 51 6.65 -14.29 21.46
N VAL A 52 6.52 -13.48 20.42
CA VAL A 52 6.28 -13.91 19.04
C VAL A 52 7.47 -13.52 18.19
N GLU A 53 8.26 -14.50 17.77
CA GLU A 53 9.44 -14.28 16.91
C GLU A 53 9.06 -14.08 15.44
N GLN A 54 7.90 -14.60 15.05
CA GLN A 54 7.39 -14.59 13.70
C GLN A 54 5.98 -13.95 13.71
N PRO A 55 5.85 -12.65 13.40
CA PRO A 55 4.60 -11.92 13.57
C PRO A 55 3.53 -12.29 12.52
N ILE A 56 3.92 -12.97 11.43
CA ILE A 56 3.00 -13.59 10.48
C ILE A 56 2.76 -15.05 10.88
N LEU A 57 1.60 -15.33 11.44
CA LEU A 57 1.26 -16.60 12.07
C LEU A 57 0.79 -17.63 11.05
N THR A 58 1.18 -18.89 11.24
CA THR A 58 0.51 -20.03 10.59
C THR A 58 -0.82 -20.32 11.27
N ASN A 59 -1.69 -21.11 10.62
CA ASN A 59 -2.98 -21.51 11.22
C ASN A 59 -2.77 -22.29 12.53
N GLU A 60 -1.74 -23.15 12.60
CA GLU A 60 -1.42 -23.91 13.82
C GLU A 60 -0.93 -23.00 14.95
N ALA A 61 -0.14 -21.97 14.63
CA ALA A 61 0.29 -20.98 15.63
C ALA A 61 -0.91 -20.15 16.12
N MET A 62 -1.83 -19.79 15.23
CA MET A 62 -3.07 -19.09 15.56
C MET A 62 -3.93 -19.90 16.53
N GLU A 63 -4.13 -21.20 16.28
CA GLU A 63 -4.91 -22.06 17.19
C GLU A 63 -4.25 -22.29 18.55
N LYS A 64 -2.91 -22.33 18.60
CA LYS A 64 -2.17 -22.32 19.87
C LYS A 64 -2.43 -21.05 20.67
N ILE A 65 -2.51 -19.90 20.00
CA ILE A 65 -2.84 -18.62 20.65
C ILE A 65 -4.29 -18.63 21.12
N ARG A 66 -5.22 -19.11 20.29
CA ARG A 66 -6.66 -19.17 20.63
C ARG A 66 -6.95 -20.00 21.87
N THR A 67 -6.18 -21.05 22.11
CA THR A 67 -6.32 -21.94 23.27
C THR A 67 -5.55 -21.49 24.50
N LEU A 68 -4.90 -20.31 24.48
CA LEU A 68 -4.18 -19.78 25.64
C LEU A 68 -5.12 -19.51 26.81
N ASN A 69 -4.87 -20.24 27.90
CA ASN A 69 -5.48 -20.03 29.20
C ASN A 69 -4.49 -20.41 30.30
N GLN A 70 -3.38 -19.67 30.37
CA GLN A 70 -2.29 -19.93 31.31
C GLN A 70 -2.01 -18.68 32.16
N GLY A 71 -2.42 -18.71 33.43
CA GLY A 71 -2.22 -17.58 34.34
C GLY A 71 -2.91 -16.32 33.83
N SER A 72 -2.11 -15.28 33.56
CA SER A 72 -2.57 -13.99 33.01
C SER A 72 -2.69 -13.99 31.48
N LEU A 73 -2.17 -15.01 30.78
CA LEU A 73 -2.28 -15.14 29.33
C LEU A 73 -3.58 -15.87 28.98
N LYS A 74 -4.61 -15.08 28.66
CA LYS A 74 -5.92 -15.58 28.26
C LYS A 74 -6.31 -14.95 26.93
N ALA A 75 -6.71 -15.79 25.99
CA ALA A 75 -7.16 -15.36 24.68
C ALA A 75 -8.67 -15.47 24.51
N ILE A 76 -9.26 -14.55 23.75
CA ILE A 76 -10.65 -14.61 23.29
C ILE A 76 -10.73 -14.21 21.83
N THR A 77 -11.62 -14.86 21.09
CA THR A 77 -11.93 -14.51 19.71
C THR A 77 -13.15 -13.61 19.66
N LEU A 78 -12.99 -12.44 19.06
CA LEU A 78 -14.03 -11.46 18.79
C LEU A 78 -14.29 -11.45 17.27
N PRO A 79 -15.46 -11.93 16.82
CA PRO A 79 -15.82 -11.89 15.41
C PRO A 79 -15.91 -10.45 14.91
N MET A 80 -15.25 -10.13 13.79
CA MET A 80 -15.35 -8.85 13.09
C MET A 80 -16.24 -8.98 11.84
N LEU A 81 -17.50 -9.36 12.06
CA LEU A 81 -18.51 -9.58 11.03
C LEU A 81 -19.70 -8.64 11.26
N TYR A 82 -20.41 -8.28 10.19
CA TYR A 82 -21.63 -7.49 10.27
C TYR A 82 -22.68 -7.94 9.24
N PRO A 83 -23.99 -7.75 9.50
CA PRO A 83 -25.04 -8.03 8.52
C PRO A 83 -24.88 -7.14 7.29
N ILE A 84 -24.70 -7.74 6.11
CA ILE A 84 -24.41 -6.99 4.88
C ILE A 84 -25.52 -6.00 4.51
N GLN A 85 -26.78 -6.36 4.82
CA GLN A 85 -27.95 -5.52 4.56
C GLN A 85 -27.94 -4.20 5.36
N GLY A 86 -27.15 -4.11 6.42
CA GLY A 86 -27.04 -2.91 7.25
C GLY A 86 -26.27 -1.75 6.60
N GLY A 87 -25.53 -2.00 5.51
CA GLY A 87 -24.74 -0.97 4.84
C GLY A 87 -23.77 -0.24 5.78
N GLY A 88 -23.57 1.06 5.56
CA GLY A 88 -22.66 1.89 6.37
C GLY A 88 -23.05 1.95 7.85
N LYS A 89 -24.35 2.10 8.16
CA LYS A 89 -24.86 2.08 9.54
C LYS A 89 -24.63 0.74 10.23
N GLY A 90 -24.84 -0.37 9.53
CA GLY A 90 -24.58 -1.71 10.05
C GLY A 90 -23.10 -1.94 10.34
N LEU A 91 -22.22 -1.45 9.45
CA LEU A 91 -20.77 -1.48 9.66
C LEU A 91 -20.35 -0.63 10.87
N GLU A 92 -20.92 0.56 11.01
CA GLU A 92 -20.66 1.47 12.13
C GLU A 92 -21.11 0.86 13.46
N GLN A 93 -22.32 0.33 13.53
CA GLN A 93 -22.86 -0.36 14.71
C GLN A 93 -22.01 -1.59 15.08
N ALA A 94 -21.66 -2.42 14.09
CA ALA A 94 -20.83 -3.60 14.35
C ALA A 94 -19.44 -3.22 14.90
N MET A 95 -18.89 -2.08 14.46
CA MET A 95 -17.67 -1.53 15.03
C MET A 95 -17.84 -1.06 16.47
N GLU A 96 -18.96 -0.42 16.83
CA GLU A 96 -19.28 -0.06 18.21
C GLU A 96 -19.39 -1.29 19.10
N GLU A 97 -20.12 -2.32 18.65
CA GLU A 97 -20.28 -3.58 19.36
C GLU A 97 -18.93 -4.32 19.53
N LEU A 98 -18.09 -4.34 18.49
CA LEU A 98 -16.76 -4.93 18.56
C LEU A 98 -15.88 -4.20 19.57
N CYS A 99 -15.93 -2.87 19.59
CA CYS A 99 -15.20 -2.05 20.55
C CYS A 99 -15.68 -2.28 22.00
N ALA A 100 -17.00 -2.37 22.21
CA ALA A 100 -17.57 -2.68 23.52
C ALA A 100 -17.14 -4.07 24.01
N LYS A 101 -17.31 -5.12 23.17
CA LYS A 101 -16.87 -6.49 23.49
C LYS A 101 -15.37 -6.58 23.78
N ALA A 102 -14.55 -5.78 23.10
CA ALA A 102 -13.12 -5.71 23.37
C ALA A 102 -12.82 -5.12 24.76
N SER A 103 -13.54 -4.07 25.18
CA SER A 103 -13.44 -3.54 26.54
C SER A 103 -13.90 -4.55 27.59
N ASP A 104 -15.07 -5.16 27.38
CA ASP A 104 -15.66 -6.14 28.31
C ASP A 104 -14.73 -7.34 28.49
N ALA A 105 -14.16 -7.86 27.40
CA ALA A 105 -13.19 -8.95 27.45
C ALA A 105 -11.95 -8.59 28.29
N ILE A 106 -11.45 -7.37 28.19
CA ILE A 106 -10.29 -6.92 28.98
C ILE A 106 -10.65 -6.83 30.46
N ASP A 107 -11.88 -6.45 30.79
CA ASP A 107 -12.37 -6.39 32.16
C ASP A 107 -12.65 -7.80 32.75
N ASP A 108 -13.03 -8.76 31.90
CA ASP A 108 -13.08 -10.19 32.22
C ASP A 108 -11.69 -10.85 32.36
N GLY A 109 -10.61 -10.08 32.12
CA GLY A 109 -9.22 -10.50 32.33
C GLY A 109 -8.58 -11.19 31.12
N TYR A 110 -9.15 -11.06 29.91
CA TYR A 110 -8.50 -11.48 28.68
C TYR A 110 -7.39 -10.50 28.29
N THR A 111 -6.19 -11.02 28.04
CA THR A 111 -4.99 -10.23 27.72
C THR A 111 -4.56 -10.38 26.26
N VAL A 112 -5.21 -11.27 25.50
CA VAL A 112 -5.01 -11.41 24.05
C VAL A 112 -6.36 -11.40 23.36
N LEU A 113 -6.64 -10.36 22.57
CA LEU A 113 -7.87 -10.25 21.79
C LEU A 113 -7.59 -10.64 20.35
N ILE A 114 -8.31 -11.64 19.85
CA ILE A 114 -8.21 -12.10 18.46
C ILE A 114 -9.38 -11.49 17.69
N LEU A 115 -9.12 -10.57 16.77
CA LEU A 115 -10.13 -10.05 15.85
C LEU A 115 -10.15 -10.95 14.61
N SER A 116 -11.28 -11.60 14.35
CA SER A 116 -11.37 -12.64 13.30
C SER A 116 -12.52 -12.39 12.32
N ASP A 117 -12.21 -12.38 11.02
CA ASP A 117 -13.23 -12.33 9.96
C ASP A 117 -13.66 -13.73 9.47
N ARG A 118 -13.20 -14.79 10.13
CA ARG A 118 -13.73 -16.14 9.89
C ARG A 118 -15.22 -16.19 10.20
N GLY A 119 -15.97 -16.86 9.34
CA GLY A 119 -17.43 -17.00 9.47
C GLY A 119 -18.24 -16.07 8.56
N ALA A 120 -17.59 -15.28 7.71
CA ALA A 120 -18.26 -14.57 6.62
C ALA A 120 -19.08 -15.54 5.75
N ASN A 121 -20.30 -15.16 5.39
CA ASN A 121 -21.28 -16.03 4.72
C ASN A 121 -22.33 -15.19 3.95
N GLU A 122 -23.37 -15.86 3.42
CA GLU A 122 -24.50 -15.26 2.66
C GLU A 122 -25.37 -14.24 3.41
N THR A 123 -25.08 -13.95 4.68
CA THR A 123 -25.73 -12.88 5.46
C THR A 123 -24.75 -11.94 6.15
N LEU A 124 -23.57 -12.44 6.51
CA LEU A 124 -22.55 -11.72 7.26
C LEU A 124 -21.35 -11.40 6.38
N ALA A 125 -21.05 -10.11 6.25
CA ALA A 125 -19.85 -9.62 5.58
C ALA A 125 -18.74 -9.32 6.61
N PRO A 126 -17.47 -9.46 6.22
CA PRO A 126 -16.36 -9.09 7.07
C PRO A 126 -16.27 -7.56 7.20
N ILE A 127 -16.04 -7.08 8.42
CA ILE A 127 -15.56 -5.71 8.66
C ILE A 127 -14.15 -5.63 8.05
N PRO A 128 -13.81 -4.59 7.25
CA PRO A 128 -12.46 -4.48 6.71
C PRO A 128 -11.41 -4.52 7.83
N ALA A 129 -10.41 -5.40 7.70
CA ALA A 129 -9.53 -5.73 8.82
C ALA A 129 -8.76 -4.51 9.36
N ALA A 130 -8.43 -3.54 8.50
CA ALA A 130 -7.82 -2.28 8.93
C ALA A 130 -8.77 -1.41 9.78
N VAL A 131 -10.08 -1.34 9.46
CA VAL A 131 -11.07 -0.62 10.29
C VAL A 131 -11.23 -1.30 11.64
N ALA A 132 -11.35 -2.63 11.66
CA ALA A 132 -11.47 -3.40 12.89
C ALA A 132 -10.23 -3.19 13.79
N THR A 133 -9.04 -3.33 13.20
CA THR A 133 -7.76 -3.19 13.93
C THR A 133 -7.58 -1.78 14.48
N GLY A 134 -7.67 -0.76 13.63
CA GLY A 134 -7.50 0.63 14.03
C GLY A 134 -8.60 1.10 14.99
N GLY A 135 -9.86 0.77 14.70
CA GLY A 135 -11.00 1.12 15.53
C GLY A 135 -10.90 0.58 16.95
N VAL A 136 -10.64 -0.72 17.11
CA VAL A 136 -10.42 -1.34 18.42
C VAL A 136 -9.17 -0.75 19.08
N HIS A 137 -8.05 -0.62 18.34
CA HIS A 137 -6.82 -0.05 18.88
C HIS A 137 -7.04 1.35 19.50
N HIS A 138 -7.65 2.26 18.75
CA HIS A 138 -7.88 3.63 19.21
C HIS A 138 -8.97 3.72 20.28
N HIS A 139 -10.01 2.88 20.21
CA HIS A 139 -11.00 2.77 21.28
C HIS A 139 -10.36 2.36 22.60
N LEU A 140 -9.51 1.33 22.58
CA LEU A 140 -8.81 0.89 23.78
C LEU A 140 -7.81 1.93 24.30
N ILE A 141 -7.19 2.74 23.43
CA ILE A 141 -6.35 3.86 23.86
C ILE A 141 -7.20 4.91 24.58
N ARG A 142 -8.32 5.34 23.98
CA ARG A 142 -9.22 6.34 24.57
C ARG A 142 -9.73 5.92 25.95
N ASN A 143 -9.99 4.63 26.13
CA ASN A 143 -10.44 4.06 27.39
C ASN A 143 -9.31 3.60 28.33
N LYS A 144 -8.04 3.87 28.01
CA LYS A 144 -6.85 3.47 28.80
C LYS A 144 -6.73 1.95 29.03
N HIS A 145 -7.30 1.17 28.12
CA HIS A 145 -7.27 -0.29 28.15
C HIS A 145 -6.20 -0.89 27.24
N ARG A 146 -5.62 -0.12 26.31
CA ARG A 146 -4.71 -0.66 25.28
C ARG A 146 -3.47 -1.36 25.85
N THR A 147 -2.93 -0.92 26.98
CA THR A 147 -1.77 -1.57 27.63
C THR A 147 -2.15 -2.87 28.33
N ARG A 148 -3.43 -3.15 28.57
CA ARG A 148 -3.90 -4.37 29.26
C ARG A 148 -4.05 -5.57 28.32
N CYS A 149 -3.84 -5.41 27.02
CA CYS A 149 -3.99 -6.51 26.06
C CYS A 149 -3.07 -6.41 24.84
N GLY A 150 -2.89 -7.52 24.14
CA GLY A 150 -2.39 -7.57 22.77
C GLY A 150 -3.51 -7.84 21.76
N LEU A 151 -3.37 -7.34 20.53
CA LEU A 151 -4.31 -7.59 19.44
C LEU A 151 -3.70 -8.59 18.45
N VAL A 152 -4.43 -9.63 18.08
CA VAL A 152 -4.06 -10.57 17.02
C VAL A 152 -5.13 -10.53 15.95
N ILE A 153 -4.73 -10.40 14.68
CA ILE A 153 -5.67 -10.25 13.57
C ILE A 153 -5.68 -11.53 12.76
N GLU A 154 -6.81 -12.21 12.73
CA GLU A 154 -7.06 -13.36 11.86
C GLU A 154 -7.92 -12.89 10.69
N THR A 155 -7.35 -12.83 9.48
CA THR A 155 -8.03 -12.21 8.34
C THR A 155 -7.81 -12.93 7.02
N GLY A 156 -8.88 -13.01 6.22
CA GLY A 156 -8.82 -13.42 4.82
C GLY A 156 -8.42 -12.31 3.84
N GLU A 157 -8.35 -11.05 4.28
CA GLU A 157 -8.13 -9.88 3.41
C GLU A 157 -6.63 -9.60 3.17
N ALA A 158 -5.80 -9.72 4.21
CA ALA A 158 -4.39 -9.37 4.17
C ALA A 158 -3.56 -10.41 3.38
N ARG A 159 -2.76 -9.92 2.41
CA ARG A 159 -1.98 -10.78 1.51
C ARG A 159 -0.75 -10.09 0.91
N GLU A 160 -0.76 -8.76 0.81
CA GLU A 160 0.38 -7.97 0.34
C GLU A 160 1.14 -7.36 1.52
N ILE A 161 2.45 -7.13 1.32
CA ILE A 161 3.33 -6.51 2.33
C ILE A 161 2.70 -5.23 2.90
N HIS A 162 2.11 -4.41 2.03
CA HIS A 162 1.46 -3.17 2.41
C HIS A 162 0.28 -3.38 3.38
N HIS A 163 -0.56 -4.41 3.17
CA HIS A 163 -1.68 -4.73 4.05
C HIS A 163 -1.20 -5.04 5.46
N PHE A 164 -0.17 -5.87 5.57
CA PHE A 164 0.44 -6.20 6.86
C PHE A 164 1.05 -4.94 7.52
N SER A 165 1.75 -4.10 6.75
CA SER A 165 2.31 -2.84 7.26
C SER A 165 1.23 -1.93 7.85
N VAL A 166 0.08 -1.79 7.18
CA VAL A 166 -1.05 -1.01 7.70
C VAL A 166 -1.56 -1.62 9.01
N LEU A 167 -1.86 -2.92 9.04
CA LEU A 167 -2.38 -3.59 10.24
C LEU A 167 -1.43 -3.45 11.45
N PHE A 168 -0.12 -3.65 11.26
CA PHE A 168 0.86 -3.39 12.32
C PHE A 168 0.92 -1.91 12.71
N GLY A 169 0.94 -1.01 11.73
CA GLY A 169 0.96 0.44 11.94
C GLY A 169 -0.23 0.98 12.74
N TYR A 170 -1.35 0.26 12.74
CA TYR A 170 -2.56 0.57 13.52
C TYR A 170 -2.82 -0.38 14.70
N GLY A 171 -1.80 -1.10 15.16
CA GLY A 171 -1.80 -1.70 16.50
C GLY A 171 -1.92 -3.22 16.58
N ALA A 172 -1.93 -3.94 15.45
CA ALA A 172 -1.83 -5.39 15.44
C ALA A 172 -0.52 -5.86 16.08
N GLY A 173 -0.58 -6.90 16.91
CA GLY A 173 0.58 -7.56 17.52
C GLY A 173 1.10 -8.72 16.68
N ALA A 174 0.21 -9.48 16.06
CA ALA A 174 0.51 -10.52 15.08
C ALA A 174 -0.68 -10.70 14.12
N ILE A 175 -0.44 -11.29 12.95
CA ILE A 175 -1.43 -11.42 11.88
C ILE A 175 -1.41 -12.86 11.34
N ASN A 176 -2.57 -13.49 11.27
CA ASN A 176 -2.78 -14.77 10.60
C ASN A 176 -3.55 -14.54 9.28
N PRO A 177 -2.89 -14.58 8.11
CA PRO A 177 -3.53 -14.42 6.81
C PRO A 177 -4.09 -15.77 6.32
N TYR A 178 -5.09 -16.33 7.00
CA TYR A 178 -5.47 -17.72 6.78
C TYR A 178 -5.85 -18.05 5.33
N MET A 179 -6.51 -17.12 4.63
CA MET A 179 -6.97 -17.34 3.25
C MET A 179 -5.80 -17.48 2.28
N VAL A 180 -4.65 -16.85 2.55
CA VAL A 180 -3.44 -17.04 1.73
C VAL A 180 -3.00 -18.49 1.77
N TYR A 181 -3.09 -19.14 2.93
CA TYR A 181 -2.66 -20.54 3.06
C TYR A 181 -3.62 -21.49 2.35
N GLU A 182 -4.92 -21.24 2.39
CA GLU A 182 -5.90 -22.01 1.61
C GLU A 182 -5.65 -21.86 0.10
N VAL A 183 -5.32 -20.65 -0.37
CA VAL A 183 -4.96 -20.42 -1.77
C VAL A 183 -3.66 -21.14 -2.15
N LEU A 184 -2.64 -21.15 -1.28
CA LEU A 184 -1.41 -21.91 -1.52
C LEU A 184 -1.68 -23.40 -1.62
N ASP A 185 -2.54 -23.95 -0.76
CA ASP A 185 -2.94 -25.36 -0.81
C ASP A 185 -3.62 -25.67 -2.15
N GLN A 186 -4.59 -24.86 -2.56
CA GLN A 186 -5.27 -25.01 -3.85
C GLN A 186 -4.28 -24.96 -5.03
N MET A 187 -3.36 -24.00 -5.05
CA MET A 187 -2.35 -23.88 -6.11
C MET A 187 -1.42 -25.10 -6.19
N ILE A 188 -1.12 -25.74 -5.05
CA ILE A 188 -0.33 -26.98 -5.00
C ILE A 188 -1.16 -28.16 -5.54
N GLU A 189 -2.41 -28.29 -5.11
CA GLU A 189 -3.33 -29.35 -5.57
C GLU A 189 -3.58 -29.29 -7.08
N GLU A 190 -3.67 -28.08 -7.63
CA GLU A 190 -3.83 -27.84 -9.07
C GLU A 190 -2.51 -27.99 -9.87
N GLY A 191 -1.38 -28.22 -9.20
CA GLY A 191 -0.06 -28.37 -9.84
C GLY A 191 0.53 -27.06 -10.37
N GLN A 192 -0.01 -25.89 -9.96
CA GLN A 192 0.56 -24.58 -10.30
C GLN A 192 1.84 -24.29 -9.51
N LEU A 193 2.01 -24.93 -8.35
CA LEU A 193 3.19 -24.83 -7.50
C LEU A 193 3.81 -26.21 -7.25
N GLU A 194 5.04 -26.41 -7.73
CA GLU A 194 5.83 -27.62 -7.50
C GLU A 194 6.57 -27.55 -6.14
N LEU A 195 5.84 -27.32 -5.05
CA LEU A 195 6.37 -27.23 -3.68
C LEU A 195 5.44 -27.94 -2.71
N ASP A 196 5.98 -28.49 -1.61
CA ASP A 196 5.14 -28.97 -0.51
C ASP A 196 4.56 -27.78 0.28
N ARG A 197 3.39 -27.99 0.91
CA ARG A 197 2.67 -26.99 1.72
C ARG A 197 3.56 -26.28 2.73
N LYS A 198 4.39 -27.04 3.47
CA LYS A 198 5.23 -26.49 4.54
C LYS A 198 6.29 -25.56 3.96
N THR A 199 6.89 -25.93 2.84
CA THR A 199 7.86 -25.08 2.13
C THR A 199 7.21 -23.83 1.54
N ALA A 200 6.02 -23.95 0.94
CA ALA A 200 5.28 -22.81 0.39
C ALA A 200 4.93 -21.77 1.47
N ILE A 201 4.36 -22.20 2.59
CA ILE A 201 4.04 -21.33 3.74
C ILE A 201 5.32 -20.67 4.29
N LYS A 202 6.40 -21.44 4.47
CA LYS A 202 7.68 -20.91 4.95
C LYS A 202 8.24 -19.83 4.02
N ASN A 203 8.16 -20.03 2.70
CA ASN A 203 8.63 -19.07 1.72
C ASN A 203 7.78 -17.80 1.70
N TYR A 204 6.45 -17.94 1.79
CA TYR A 204 5.54 -16.81 1.87
C TYR A 204 5.82 -15.93 3.10
N ILE A 205 5.94 -16.55 4.27
CA ILE A 205 6.26 -15.86 5.53
C ILE A 205 7.62 -15.17 5.42
N LYS A 206 8.64 -15.85 4.90
CA LYS A 206 9.99 -15.27 4.71
C LYS A 206 9.95 -14.05 3.79
N ALA A 207 9.23 -14.13 2.67
CA ALA A 207 9.09 -13.00 1.73
C ALA A 207 8.37 -11.82 2.38
N THR A 208 7.28 -12.10 3.10
CA THR A 208 6.50 -11.08 3.81
C THR A 208 7.35 -10.37 4.86
N ASN A 209 8.12 -11.11 5.66
CA ASN A 209 9.03 -10.55 6.65
C ASN A 209 10.08 -9.63 6.06
N LYS A 210 10.74 -10.06 4.98
CA LYS A 210 11.71 -9.20 4.27
C LYS A 210 11.04 -7.94 3.73
N GLY A 211 9.82 -8.06 3.23
CA GLY A 211 9.00 -6.94 2.80
C GLY A 211 8.70 -5.96 3.93
N LEU A 212 8.29 -6.46 5.10
CA LEU A 212 8.01 -5.64 6.29
C LEU A 212 9.26 -4.88 6.76
N LEU A 213 10.39 -5.58 6.88
CA LEU A 213 11.67 -4.95 7.22
C LEU A 213 12.02 -3.84 6.24
N LYS A 214 11.83 -4.07 4.94
CA LYS A 214 12.05 -3.04 3.90
C LYS A 214 11.12 -1.83 4.08
N VAL A 215 9.85 -2.04 4.42
CA VAL A 215 8.90 -0.93 4.64
C VAL A 215 9.31 -0.11 5.87
N MET A 216 9.66 -0.76 6.97
CA MET A 216 10.11 -0.10 8.20
C MET A 216 11.41 0.68 7.97
N SER A 217 12.34 0.09 7.21
CA SER A 217 13.65 0.67 6.94
C SER A 217 13.58 1.95 6.10
N LYS A 218 12.51 2.15 5.30
CA LYS A 218 12.26 3.42 4.59
C LYS A 218 12.18 4.63 5.53
N MET A 219 11.74 4.44 6.77
CA MET A 219 11.70 5.49 7.80
C MET A 219 12.90 5.41 8.77
N GLY A 220 13.82 4.47 8.55
CA GLY A 220 14.92 4.21 9.48
C GLY A 220 14.48 3.48 10.76
N ILE A 221 13.32 2.81 10.76
CA ILE A 221 12.82 2.06 11.91
C ILE A 221 13.38 0.64 11.87
N SER A 222 14.06 0.22 12.93
CA SER A 222 14.73 -1.09 12.96
C SER A 222 13.89 -2.21 13.59
N THR A 223 12.89 -1.91 14.43
CA THR A 223 12.12 -2.94 15.14
C THR A 223 10.61 -2.84 14.91
N LEU A 224 9.95 -4.00 14.75
CA LEU A 224 8.50 -4.06 14.59
C LEU A 224 7.78 -3.53 15.84
N HIS A 225 8.36 -3.74 17.02
CA HIS A 225 7.85 -3.20 18.27
C HIS A 225 7.66 -1.68 18.22
N SER A 226 8.64 -0.94 17.68
CA SER A 226 8.54 0.52 17.49
C SER A 226 7.66 0.93 16.32
N TYR A 227 7.54 0.09 15.28
CA TYR A 227 6.67 0.36 14.13
C TYR A 227 5.17 0.18 14.48
N ARG A 228 4.85 -0.72 15.41
CA ARG A 228 3.49 -1.05 15.82
C ARG A 228 2.79 0.17 16.42
N GLY A 229 1.65 0.56 15.85
CA GLY A 229 0.87 1.73 16.30
C GLY A 229 1.51 3.08 15.96
N ALA A 230 2.64 3.11 15.23
CA ALA A 230 3.34 4.35 14.91
C ALA A 230 2.71 5.15 13.77
N GLN A 231 1.74 4.58 13.05
CA GLN A 231 1.01 5.25 11.97
C GLN A 231 1.92 5.93 10.92
N ILE A 232 2.91 5.20 10.38
CA ILE A 232 3.85 5.71 9.37
C ILE A 232 3.18 5.76 7.97
N PHE A 233 2.04 6.44 7.91
CA PHE A 233 1.18 6.53 6.75
C PHE A 233 0.56 7.91 6.62
N GLU A 234 0.22 8.26 5.39
CA GLU A 234 -0.73 9.33 5.07
C GLU A 234 -1.93 8.72 4.36
N CYS A 235 -3.14 9.19 4.68
CA CYS A 235 -4.35 8.79 3.98
C CYS A 235 -4.68 9.78 2.85
N VAL A 236 -4.94 9.26 1.65
CA VAL A 236 -5.43 10.08 0.52
C VAL A 236 -6.80 9.57 0.12
N GLY A 237 -7.83 10.38 0.34
CA GLY A 237 -9.20 10.09 -0.05
C GLY A 237 -10.08 9.48 1.02
N LEU A 238 -9.66 9.43 2.30
CA LEU A 238 -10.55 9.12 3.44
C LEU A 238 -11.02 10.41 4.09
N ASN A 239 -12.28 10.50 4.50
CA ASN A 239 -12.78 11.70 5.18
C ASN A 239 -12.37 11.76 6.66
N SER A 240 -12.46 12.96 7.24
CA SER A 240 -12.08 13.19 8.64
C SER A 240 -12.86 12.32 9.64
N SER A 241 -14.15 12.05 9.39
CA SER A 241 -14.95 11.21 10.31
C SER A 241 -14.44 9.77 10.45
N VAL A 242 -13.93 9.17 9.37
CA VAL A 242 -13.34 7.83 9.40
C VAL A 242 -11.98 7.87 10.08
N ILE A 243 -11.16 8.88 9.77
CA ILE A 243 -9.83 9.07 10.36
C ILE A 243 -9.93 9.27 11.87
N GLU A 244 -10.73 10.22 12.34
CA GLU A 244 -10.86 10.55 13.75
C GLU A 244 -11.32 9.35 14.58
N ARG A 245 -12.19 8.52 14.01
CA ARG A 245 -12.78 7.38 14.74
C ARG A 245 -11.88 6.15 14.74
N TYR A 246 -11.32 5.78 13.60
CA TYR A 246 -10.65 4.50 13.38
C TYR A 246 -9.14 4.59 13.16
N PHE A 247 -8.59 5.76 12.81
CA PHE A 247 -7.18 5.96 12.47
C PHE A 247 -6.65 7.28 13.07
N THR A 248 -7.07 7.59 14.30
CA THR A 248 -6.90 8.91 14.92
C THR A 248 -5.44 9.36 14.88
N GLY A 249 -5.19 10.58 14.38
CA GLY A 249 -3.84 11.15 14.26
C GLY A 249 -3.19 11.01 12.89
N THR A 250 -3.78 10.23 11.98
CA THR A 250 -3.25 10.06 10.62
C THR A 250 -3.60 11.26 9.73
N PRO A 251 -2.65 11.87 9.01
CA PRO A 251 -2.94 12.96 8.09
C PRO A 251 -3.85 12.50 6.94
N SER A 252 -4.88 13.28 6.62
CA SER A 252 -5.64 13.13 5.37
C SER A 252 -5.99 14.49 4.77
N ARG A 253 -5.10 14.98 3.90
CA ARG A 253 -5.18 16.34 3.33
C ARG A 253 -6.21 16.46 2.21
N ILE A 254 -6.45 15.37 1.50
CA ILE A 254 -7.48 15.27 0.48
C ILE A 254 -8.50 14.29 1.03
N GLU A 255 -9.59 14.84 1.57
CA GLU A 255 -10.70 14.05 2.09
C GLU A 255 -11.49 13.38 0.95
N GLY A 256 -12.29 12.36 1.31
CA GLY A 256 -13.12 11.68 0.33
C GLY A 256 -14.15 10.74 0.97
N VAL A 257 -13.88 9.45 0.91
CA VAL A 257 -14.84 8.40 1.26
C VAL A 257 -15.09 8.35 2.76
N GLY A 258 -16.37 8.19 3.13
CA GLY A 258 -16.82 7.92 4.49
C GLY A 258 -17.24 6.46 4.67
N ILE A 259 -17.79 6.13 5.85
CA ILE A 259 -18.15 4.76 6.23
C ILE A 259 -19.17 4.11 5.26
N ASP A 260 -20.11 4.89 4.71
CA ASP A 260 -21.10 4.39 3.75
C ASP A 260 -20.46 3.88 2.46
N ILE A 261 -19.45 4.58 1.95
CA ILE A 261 -18.73 4.18 0.75
C ILE A 261 -17.83 2.98 1.04
N LEU A 262 -17.20 2.93 2.22
CA LEU A 262 -16.44 1.73 2.64
C LEU A 262 -17.34 0.49 2.71
N ALA A 263 -18.54 0.62 3.28
CA ALA A 263 -19.53 -0.44 3.28
C ALA A 263 -19.98 -0.79 1.86
N LYS A 264 -20.16 0.20 0.97
CA LYS A 264 -20.50 -0.04 -0.43
C LYS A 264 -19.42 -0.82 -1.17
N GLU A 265 -18.14 -0.51 -0.94
CA GLU A 265 -17.03 -1.27 -1.51
C GLU A 265 -17.00 -2.72 -1.01
N VAL A 266 -17.34 -2.95 0.26
CA VAL A 266 -17.50 -4.31 0.81
C VAL A 266 -18.68 -5.01 0.11
N GLU A 267 -19.82 -4.35 -0.01
CA GLU A 267 -21.01 -4.87 -0.71
C GLU A 267 -20.72 -5.22 -2.18
N MET A 268 -19.91 -4.43 -2.88
CA MET A 268 -19.50 -4.73 -4.26
C MET A 268 -18.71 -6.04 -4.36
N ARG A 269 -17.79 -6.29 -3.42
CA ARG A 269 -17.04 -7.56 -3.37
C ARG A 269 -17.94 -8.72 -2.93
N TYR A 270 -18.77 -8.46 -1.93
CA TYR A 270 -19.73 -9.40 -1.40
C TYR A 270 -20.71 -9.92 -2.47
N SER A 271 -21.30 -9.01 -3.25
CA SER A 271 -22.27 -9.35 -4.30
C SER A 271 -21.65 -10.16 -5.45
N ARG A 272 -20.32 -10.08 -5.61
CA ARG A 272 -19.58 -10.92 -6.56
C ARG A 272 -19.33 -12.32 -5.99
N ALA A 273 -19.05 -12.43 -4.69
CA ALA A 273 -18.84 -13.71 -4.01
C ALA A 273 -20.16 -14.48 -3.81
N PHE A 274 -21.27 -13.78 -3.58
CA PHE A 274 -22.61 -14.35 -3.38
C PHE A 274 -23.59 -13.77 -4.41
N PRO A 275 -23.48 -14.13 -5.71
CA PRO A 275 -24.35 -13.60 -6.74
C PRO A 275 -25.78 -14.14 -6.58
N ALA A 276 -26.79 -13.27 -6.72
CA ALA A 276 -28.20 -13.66 -6.64
C ALA A 276 -28.61 -14.70 -7.71
N ARG A 277 -27.86 -14.77 -8.81
CA ARG A 277 -28.00 -15.79 -9.85
C ARG A 277 -26.62 -16.21 -10.31
N ASP A 278 -26.35 -17.51 -10.21
CA ASP A 278 -25.17 -18.10 -10.80
C ASP A 278 -25.29 -18.12 -12.33
N VAL A 279 -24.26 -17.62 -13.01
CA VAL A 279 -24.17 -17.55 -14.47
C VAL A 279 -22.84 -18.19 -14.83
N ALA A 280 -22.88 -19.34 -15.53
CA ALA A 280 -21.69 -20.14 -15.86
C ALA A 280 -20.58 -19.41 -16.66
N ARG A 281 -20.84 -18.20 -17.15
CA ARG A 281 -19.86 -17.36 -17.85
C ARG A 281 -19.10 -16.40 -16.92
N ASN A 282 -19.55 -16.25 -15.68
CA ASN A 282 -18.84 -15.44 -14.70
C ASN A 282 -17.53 -16.16 -14.34
N LEU A 283 -16.44 -15.42 -14.33
CA LEU A 283 -15.17 -15.92 -13.80
C LEU A 283 -15.23 -15.90 -12.28
N ASP A 284 -14.63 -16.89 -11.64
CA ASP A 284 -14.53 -16.98 -10.17
C ASP A 284 -13.77 -15.76 -9.60
N LEU A 285 -12.73 -15.30 -10.30
CA LEU A 285 -11.97 -14.10 -9.98
C LEU A 285 -11.90 -13.15 -11.17
N ASP A 286 -11.79 -11.85 -10.88
CA ASP A 286 -11.51 -10.86 -11.91
C ASP A 286 -10.15 -11.14 -12.56
N VAL A 287 -10.05 -10.92 -13.87
CA VAL A 287 -8.76 -10.91 -14.58
C VAL A 287 -7.87 -9.77 -14.06
N GLY A 288 -8.49 -8.76 -13.46
CA GLY A 288 -7.82 -7.62 -12.86
C GLY A 288 -7.26 -6.67 -13.92
N GLY A 289 -6.19 -5.97 -13.56
CA GLY A 289 -5.59 -4.96 -14.43
C GLY A 289 -4.87 -3.85 -13.69
N VAL A 290 -4.72 -3.94 -12.37
CA VAL A 290 -4.06 -2.92 -11.54
C VAL A 290 -2.58 -2.78 -11.93
N TYR A 291 -1.83 -3.88 -12.00
CA TYR A 291 -0.39 -3.84 -12.29
C TYR A 291 -0.04 -3.73 -13.79
N GLN A 292 -0.93 -4.20 -14.66
CA GLN A 292 -0.70 -4.21 -16.10
C GLN A 292 -2.01 -3.91 -16.82
N TRP A 293 -1.94 -3.06 -17.83
CA TRP A 293 -3.10 -2.74 -18.67
C TRP A 293 -3.72 -4.02 -19.25
N ARG A 294 -5.04 -4.14 -19.09
CA ARG A 294 -5.87 -5.14 -19.75
C ARG A 294 -7.09 -4.45 -20.34
N ARG A 295 -7.60 -4.97 -21.47
CA ARG A 295 -8.73 -4.36 -22.18
C ARG A 295 -9.99 -4.22 -21.31
N THR A 296 -10.23 -5.19 -20.43
CA THR A 296 -11.39 -5.23 -19.51
C THR A 296 -11.02 -4.91 -18.06
N GLY A 297 -9.78 -4.51 -17.81
CA GLY A 297 -9.26 -4.29 -16.46
C GLY A 297 -9.37 -2.85 -16.00
N GLU A 298 -8.60 -2.55 -14.93
CA GLU A 298 -8.39 -1.18 -14.49
C GLU A 298 -7.88 -0.33 -15.65
N LYS A 299 -8.31 0.93 -15.69
CA LYS A 299 -7.92 1.80 -16.80
C LYS A 299 -6.48 2.31 -16.55
N HIS A 300 -5.71 2.62 -17.61
CA HIS A 300 -4.33 3.15 -17.50
C HIS A 300 -4.14 4.38 -18.37
N ILE A 301 -3.36 5.36 -17.88
CA ILE A 301 -2.94 6.54 -18.66
C ILE A 301 -2.14 6.11 -19.90
N LEU A 302 -1.21 5.17 -19.70
CA LEU A 302 -0.47 4.53 -20.78
C LEU A 302 -1.22 3.26 -21.20
N ASN A 303 -1.72 3.25 -22.43
CA ASN A 303 -2.42 2.13 -23.02
C ASN A 303 -2.04 2.01 -24.51
N PRO A 304 -2.37 0.91 -25.19
CA PRO A 304 -1.92 0.68 -26.57
C PRO A 304 -2.27 1.82 -27.53
N LEU A 305 -3.43 2.45 -27.36
CA LEU A 305 -3.87 3.53 -28.23
C LEU A 305 -3.09 4.83 -27.97
N THR A 306 -2.89 5.21 -26.70
CA THR A 306 -2.10 6.40 -26.37
C THR A 306 -0.65 6.25 -26.80
N ILE A 307 -0.06 5.06 -26.63
CA ILE A 307 1.30 4.77 -27.07
C ILE A 307 1.42 4.82 -28.60
N ALA A 308 0.51 4.17 -29.33
CA ALA A 308 0.55 4.15 -30.79
C ALA A 308 0.45 5.57 -31.38
N LYS A 309 -0.45 6.41 -30.85
CA LYS A 309 -0.61 7.79 -31.34
C LYS A 309 0.59 8.67 -31.03
N LEU A 310 1.20 8.52 -29.86
CA LEU A 310 2.43 9.24 -29.53
C LEU A 310 3.61 8.81 -30.43
N GLN A 311 3.73 7.51 -30.73
CA GLN A 311 4.75 6.98 -31.63
C GLN A 311 4.55 7.46 -33.08
N GLU A 312 3.30 7.48 -33.56
CA GLU A 312 2.95 8.02 -34.87
C GLU A 312 3.31 9.50 -34.98
N ALA A 313 2.94 10.31 -33.96
CA ALA A 313 3.28 11.72 -33.89
C ALA A 313 4.80 11.95 -33.95
N GLY A 314 5.57 11.23 -33.13
CA GLY A 314 7.02 11.36 -33.06
C GLY A 314 7.77 10.87 -34.30
N ARG A 315 7.31 9.78 -34.95
CA ARG A 315 7.97 9.20 -36.13
C ARG A 315 7.65 9.94 -37.42
N ASN A 316 6.39 10.37 -37.58
CA ASN A 316 5.91 10.96 -38.83
C ASN A 316 5.85 12.49 -38.76
N ASN A 317 6.24 13.09 -37.63
CA ASN A 317 6.07 14.53 -37.36
C ASN A 317 4.63 15.01 -37.61
N SER A 318 3.65 14.23 -37.14
CA SER A 318 2.22 14.45 -37.40
C SER A 318 1.55 15.18 -36.24
N GLN A 319 1.14 16.43 -36.47
CA GLN A 319 0.36 17.22 -35.52
C GLN A 319 -1.01 16.59 -35.24
N GLU A 320 -1.68 16.07 -36.27
CA GLU A 320 -2.98 15.40 -36.12
C GLU A 320 -2.89 14.19 -35.17
N ALA A 321 -1.83 13.38 -35.29
CA ALA A 321 -1.59 12.26 -34.39
C ALA A 321 -1.30 12.74 -32.95
N TYR A 322 -0.59 13.86 -32.79
CA TYR A 322 -0.34 14.45 -31.48
C TYR A 322 -1.63 14.99 -30.84
N ASP A 323 -2.48 15.68 -31.61
CA ASP A 323 -3.76 16.21 -31.12
C ASP A 323 -4.70 15.06 -30.70
N ALA A 324 -4.71 13.96 -31.46
CA ALA A 324 -5.43 12.75 -31.10
C ALA A 324 -4.89 12.13 -29.79
N TYR A 325 -3.56 12.04 -29.64
CA TYR A 325 -2.92 11.60 -28.39
C TYR A 325 -3.29 12.51 -27.21
N ALA A 326 -3.15 13.83 -27.37
CA ALA A 326 -3.42 14.81 -26.33
C ALA A 326 -4.89 14.76 -25.89
N LYS A 327 -5.83 14.65 -26.84
CA LYS A 327 -7.25 14.46 -26.55
C LYS A 327 -7.49 13.19 -25.75
N LEU A 328 -6.91 12.06 -26.16
CA LEU A 328 -7.06 10.79 -25.44
C LEU A 328 -6.57 10.89 -23.99
N VAL A 329 -5.41 11.51 -23.75
CA VAL A 329 -4.84 11.65 -22.40
C VAL A 329 -5.64 12.65 -21.55
N ASN A 330 -6.07 13.77 -22.13
CA ASN A 330 -6.83 14.80 -21.43
C ASN A 330 -8.25 14.34 -21.08
N ASP A 331 -8.94 13.66 -21.99
CA ASP A 331 -10.26 13.06 -21.73
C ASP A 331 -10.15 11.94 -20.68
N GLN A 332 -9.10 11.12 -20.74
CA GLN A 332 -8.81 10.09 -19.73
C GLN A 332 -8.56 10.71 -18.35
N THR A 333 -7.87 11.84 -18.29
CA THR A 333 -7.62 12.58 -17.06
C THR A 333 -8.95 13.01 -16.41
N ARG A 334 -9.95 13.42 -17.22
CA ARG A 334 -11.33 13.70 -16.77
C ARG A 334 -12.08 12.46 -16.29
N SER A 335 -11.70 11.27 -16.77
CA SER A 335 -12.23 9.97 -16.31
C SER A 335 -11.61 9.44 -14.99
N ARG A 336 -10.81 10.28 -14.32
CA ARG A 336 -10.35 10.23 -12.90
C ARG A 336 -9.08 9.44 -12.54
N PHE A 337 -8.05 9.50 -13.38
CA PHE A 337 -6.74 8.90 -13.05
C PHE A 337 -5.84 9.70 -12.11
N THR A 338 -6.10 10.99 -11.92
CA THR A 338 -5.19 11.88 -11.19
C THR A 338 -5.95 13.03 -10.54
N ILE A 339 -5.42 13.56 -9.43
CA ILE A 339 -5.97 14.74 -8.74
C ILE A 339 -6.05 15.94 -9.69
N ARG A 340 -5.06 16.11 -10.58
CA ARG A 340 -5.05 17.23 -11.55
C ARG A 340 -6.26 17.23 -12.49
N GLY A 341 -6.88 16.07 -12.73
CA GLY A 341 -8.07 15.96 -13.57
C GLY A 341 -9.37 16.42 -12.91
N LEU A 342 -9.32 16.77 -11.63
CA LEU A 342 -10.45 17.36 -10.90
C LEU A 342 -10.46 18.90 -10.98
N PHE A 343 -9.40 19.51 -11.51
CA PHE A 343 -9.33 20.95 -11.73
C PHE A 343 -9.75 21.30 -13.15
N ASP A 344 -10.31 22.50 -13.30
CA ASP A 344 -10.54 23.13 -14.59
C ASP A 344 -9.92 24.53 -14.61
N PHE A 345 -9.61 25.03 -15.80
CA PHE A 345 -9.16 26.40 -15.97
C PHE A 345 -10.36 27.34 -15.86
N LYS A 346 -10.20 28.47 -15.19
CA LYS A 346 -11.21 29.52 -15.23
C LYS A 346 -11.15 30.21 -16.58
N ASP A 347 -12.31 30.54 -17.14
CA ASP A 347 -12.38 31.33 -18.35
C ASP A 347 -11.66 32.67 -18.17
N GLN A 348 -10.83 33.04 -19.15
CA GLN A 348 -10.09 34.29 -19.22
C GLN A 348 -10.24 34.87 -20.64
N GLN A 349 -9.93 36.16 -20.81
CA GLN A 349 -9.87 36.74 -22.15
C GLN A 349 -8.71 36.12 -22.93
N PRO A 350 -8.97 35.51 -24.10
CA PRO A 350 -7.90 34.91 -24.89
C PRO A 350 -7.01 36.00 -25.48
N VAL A 351 -5.71 35.71 -25.54
CA VAL A 351 -4.72 36.54 -26.22
C VAL A 351 -4.33 35.91 -27.57
N PRO A 352 -3.89 36.71 -28.55
CA PRO A 352 -3.26 36.20 -29.77
C PRO A 352 -2.07 35.27 -29.47
N LEU A 353 -1.87 34.22 -30.27
CA LEU A 353 -0.82 33.22 -30.02
C LEU A 353 0.60 33.79 -30.16
N ASP A 354 0.77 34.84 -30.96
CA ASP A 354 2.02 35.58 -31.13
C ASP A 354 2.42 36.43 -29.91
N GLU A 355 1.47 36.70 -29.00
CA GLU A 355 1.78 37.29 -27.68
C GLU A 355 2.27 36.25 -26.66
N VAL A 356 2.09 34.96 -26.95
CA VAL A 356 2.55 33.87 -26.08
C VAL A 356 4.05 33.67 -26.25
N GLU A 357 4.74 33.39 -25.13
CA GLU A 357 6.15 33.03 -25.12
C GLU A 357 6.45 31.91 -26.15
N PRO A 358 7.47 32.07 -27.01
CA PRO A 358 7.75 31.09 -28.06
C PRO A 358 8.16 29.74 -27.48
N TRP A 359 7.87 28.66 -28.22
CA TRP A 359 8.19 27.30 -27.77
C TRP A 359 9.67 27.09 -27.45
N THR A 360 10.57 27.84 -28.10
CA THR A 360 12.02 27.81 -27.88
C THR A 360 12.43 28.29 -26.49
N GLU A 361 11.63 29.14 -25.84
CA GLU A 361 11.85 29.53 -24.44
C GLU A 361 11.14 28.58 -23.47
N ILE A 362 9.95 28.10 -23.84
CA ILE A 362 9.18 27.12 -23.04
C ILE A 362 9.98 25.82 -22.87
N VAL A 363 10.58 25.29 -23.95
CA VAL A 363 11.31 24.01 -23.95
C VAL A 363 12.53 24.02 -23.02
N LYS A 364 13.11 25.19 -22.73
CA LYS A 364 14.23 25.32 -21.78
C LYS A 364 13.84 24.96 -20.34
N ARG A 365 12.53 24.98 -20.03
CA ARG A 365 11.98 24.55 -18.74
C ARG A 365 11.83 23.04 -18.67
N PHE A 366 11.85 22.34 -19.80
CA PHE A 366 11.69 20.89 -19.86
C PHE A 366 13.00 20.19 -19.52
N LYS A 367 12.84 19.11 -18.75
CA LYS A 367 13.93 18.23 -18.37
C LYS A 367 13.50 16.80 -18.63
N THR A 368 14.36 16.00 -19.24
CA THR A 368 14.11 14.55 -19.24
C THR A 368 14.39 14.00 -17.85
N GLY A 369 13.61 13.00 -17.44
CA GLY A 369 13.81 12.33 -16.15
C GLY A 369 15.21 11.72 -16.02
N ALA A 370 15.64 11.53 -14.77
CA ALA A 370 16.91 10.89 -14.45
C ALA A 370 16.78 9.36 -14.65
N MET A 371 17.14 8.89 -15.84
CA MET A 371 17.12 7.47 -16.17
C MET A 371 18.56 6.97 -16.24
N SER A 372 18.88 5.98 -15.41
CA SER A 372 20.25 5.50 -15.24
C SER A 372 20.77 4.76 -16.47
N TYR A 373 22.04 5.00 -16.81
CA TYR A 373 22.82 4.11 -17.66
C TYR A 373 22.87 2.72 -17.00
N GLY A 374 22.37 1.70 -17.70
CA GLY A 374 22.16 0.35 -17.14
C GLY A 374 20.69 0.00 -16.84
N SER A 375 19.82 0.99 -16.64
CA SER A 375 18.36 0.78 -16.67
C SER A 375 17.78 0.92 -18.08
N ILE A 376 18.43 1.74 -18.92
CA ILE A 376 18.15 1.90 -20.34
C ILE A 376 19.44 1.69 -21.15
N SER A 377 19.29 1.45 -22.45
CA SER A 377 20.44 1.26 -23.35
C SER A 377 21.25 2.55 -23.52
N ALA A 378 22.51 2.40 -23.93
CA ALA A 378 23.40 3.52 -24.23
C ALA A 378 22.79 4.44 -25.29
N GLU A 379 22.21 3.85 -26.34
CA GLU A 379 21.60 4.55 -27.46
C GLU A 379 20.40 5.37 -27.00
N ALA A 380 19.52 4.80 -26.16
CA ALA A 380 18.38 5.53 -25.60
C ALA A 380 18.83 6.70 -24.73
N HIS A 381 19.82 6.47 -23.85
CA HIS A 381 20.34 7.50 -22.95
C HIS A 381 21.00 8.67 -23.70
N GLN A 382 21.87 8.35 -24.66
CA GLN A 382 22.57 9.34 -25.48
C GLN A 382 21.62 10.09 -26.40
N THR A 383 20.60 9.43 -26.97
CA THR A 383 19.58 10.07 -27.80
C THR A 383 18.83 11.17 -27.04
N LEU A 384 18.48 10.93 -25.77
CA LEU A 384 17.82 11.94 -24.94
C LEU A 384 18.73 13.13 -24.65
N ALA A 385 20.02 12.90 -24.40
CA ALA A 385 20.98 13.97 -24.17
C ALA A 385 21.14 14.86 -25.42
N ILE A 386 21.36 14.24 -26.59
CA ILE A 386 21.47 14.95 -27.87
C ILE A 386 20.20 15.78 -28.13
N ALA A 387 19.02 15.18 -27.97
CA ALA A 387 17.75 15.86 -28.21
C ALA A 387 17.58 17.10 -27.31
N MET A 388 17.81 16.95 -26.00
CA MET A 388 17.65 18.07 -25.06
C MET A 388 18.68 19.17 -25.28
N ASN A 389 19.94 18.81 -25.60
CA ASN A 389 20.99 19.77 -25.88
C ASN A 389 20.70 20.57 -27.16
N ARG A 390 20.19 19.92 -28.22
CA ARG A 390 19.75 20.60 -29.45
C ARG A 390 18.60 21.59 -29.19
N LEU A 391 17.67 21.24 -28.30
CA LEU A 391 16.51 22.07 -27.96
C LEU A 391 16.82 23.17 -26.93
N GLY A 392 18.01 23.15 -26.31
CA GLY A 392 18.36 24.05 -25.19
C GLY A 392 17.68 23.70 -23.86
N GLY A 393 17.04 22.53 -23.76
CA GLY A 393 16.54 21.98 -22.50
C GLY A 393 17.65 21.24 -21.74
N LYS A 394 17.29 20.39 -20.77
CA LYS A 394 18.29 19.65 -19.97
C LYS A 394 17.97 18.17 -19.87
N SER A 395 18.97 17.32 -20.07
CA SER A 395 18.92 15.91 -19.70
C SER A 395 19.64 15.65 -18.38
N ASN A 396 19.36 14.49 -17.77
CA ASN A 396 19.95 14.06 -16.50
C ASN A 396 20.61 12.69 -16.67
N SER A 397 21.84 12.54 -16.16
CA SER A 397 22.62 11.30 -16.26
C SER A 397 21.97 10.10 -15.58
N GLY A 398 21.12 10.33 -14.57
CA GLY A 398 20.70 9.26 -13.66
C GLY A 398 21.85 8.78 -12.76
N GLU A 399 21.60 7.68 -12.06
CA GLU A 399 22.47 7.16 -10.98
C GLU A 399 23.69 6.36 -11.46
N GLY A 400 23.74 5.98 -12.73
CA GLY A 400 24.72 5.03 -13.28
C GLY A 400 26.02 5.67 -13.79
N GLY A 401 26.27 6.93 -13.42
CA GLY A 401 27.40 7.70 -13.96
C GLY A 401 27.23 8.06 -15.45
N GLU A 402 28.30 8.57 -16.04
CA GLU A 402 28.33 8.95 -17.45
C GLU A 402 29.73 8.77 -18.02
N ASP A 403 29.82 8.29 -19.26
CA ASP A 403 31.09 8.10 -19.97
C ASP A 403 31.77 9.44 -20.27
N VAL A 404 33.08 9.51 -20.04
CA VAL A 404 33.92 10.70 -20.24
C VAL A 404 33.99 11.09 -21.71
N GLU A 405 33.89 10.13 -22.64
CA GLU A 405 33.88 10.43 -24.08
C GLU A 405 32.71 11.31 -24.50
N ARG A 406 31.64 11.37 -23.70
CA ARG A 406 30.46 12.19 -23.97
C ARG A 406 30.66 13.67 -23.65
N PHE A 407 31.74 14.03 -22.95
CA PHE A 407 31.95 15.41 -22.49
C PHE A 407 32.33 16.35 -23.62
N GLU A 408 33.00 15.81 -24.63
CA GLU A 408 33.30 16.54 -25.87
C GLU A 408 32.14 16.37 -26.87
N PRO A 409 31.76 17.43 -27.60
CA PRO A 409 30.83 17.31 -28.71
C PRO A 409 31.36 16.38 -29.81
N ASP A 410 30.44 15.65 -30.42
CA ASP A 410 30.71 14.81 -31.58
C ASP A 410 31.07 15.67 -32.80
N ALA A 411 31.70 15.06 -33.80
CA ALA A 411 32.15 15.77 -35.02
C ALA A 411 31.00 16.44 -35.80
N ASN A 412 29.76 15.99 -35.62
CA ASN A 412 28.56 16.59 -36.23
C ASN A 412 27.96 17.75 -35.42
N GLY A 413 28.58 18.14 -34.30
CA GLY A 413 28.12 19.19 -33.39
C GLY A 413 27.13 18.74 -32.33
N ASP A 414 26.74 17.46 -32.30
CA ASP A 414 25.89 16.92 -31.24
C ASP A 414 26.65 16.81 -29.94
N SER A 415 25.99 17.09 -28.83
CA SER A 415 26.53 16.78 -27.50
C SER A 415 25.75 15.65 -26.86
N ARG A 416 26.46 14.57 -26.53
CA ARG A 416 25.95 13.44 -25.75
C ARG A 416 26.02 13.69 -24.25
N ASN A 417 26.60 14.81 -23.81
CA ASN A 417 26.78 15.14 -22.40
C ASN A 417 25.44 15.48 -21.74
N SER A 418 25.10 14.88 -20.61
CA SER A 418 23.93 15.30 -19.85
C SER A 418 24.19 16.59 -19.08
N ALA A 419 23.31 17.59 -19.22
CA ALA A 419 23.47 18.87 -18.54
C ALA A 419 23.37 18.77 -17.00
N ILE A 420 22.68 17.75 -16.49
CA ILE A 420 22.52 17.49 -15.05
C ILE A 420 23.19 16.16 -14.72
N LYS A 421 24.05 16.16 -13.70
CA LYS A 421 24.66 14.95 -13.15
C LYS A 421 24.04 14.65 -11.80
N GLN A 422 23.55 13.43 -11.61
CA GLN A 422 23.00 12.99 -10.34
C GLN A 422 24.10 12.43 -9.43
N VAL A 423 24.00 12.73 -8.13
CA VAL A 423 24.77 12.07 -7.07
C VAL A 423 23.77 11.28 -6.24
N ALA A 424 23.95 9.97 -6.15
CA ALA A 424 23.00 9.07 -5.49
C ALA A 424 23.64 8.36 -4.29
N SER A 425 22.88 7.46 -3.65
CA SER A 425 23.36 6.71 -2.47
C SER A 425 24.61 5.88 -2.78
N GLY A 426 24.68 5.31 -3.99
CA GLY A 426 25.84 4.58 -4.52
C GLY A 426 27.05 5.44 -4.90
N ARG A 427 26.93 6.77 -4.76
CA ARG A 427 27.78 7.83 -5.32
C ARG A 427 27.54 8.03 -6.81
#